data_AF-A0A560EIA3-F1
#
_entry.id   AF-A0A560EIA3-F1
#
_cell.length_a   1.000
_cell.length_b   1.000
_cell.length_c   1.000
_cell.angle_alpha   90.00
_cell.angle_beta   90.00
_cell.angle_gamma   90.00
#
_symmetry.space_group_name_H-M   'P 1'
#
loop_
_entity.id
_entity.type
_entity.pdbx_description
1 polymer ?
#
loop_
_entity_poly.entity_id
_entity_poly.type
_entity_poly.pdbx_seq_one_letter_code
_entity_poly.pdbx_strand_id
1 'polypeptide(L)'
;MDVSGNAGTVSVSNQTINVAAGSSVVISGSGNTIYEAGNSTIWVYGNNNTDNMAANSGAIAVFYGSNDTANASHDLVNVGANSSVTVNGNGDSVGLIGSNVLVNTSDNTVNMVSNVTGAGINGNNNDINASAGFSGNVSGSHDTVNLDPNGGDYLGIYGTDQKVNNDTGNDYANVAGDGTSVDFTGSGNNFGVVSNNDDITASHDNINLLSGISGDDIDGSYDTINAGSNDNIDVDGSYDSVLGNTSDNVDFSGGDYAGDGTSGGAGDEDGGGWTGGGGFYGYYGGYGFAGNAATVKAAVGKDIGAIASYDLANSNQAGATAAEAGLKQAAVIANGTATDGTGSAVLEGAKWDSQVVTWSAGAGVDEAAAAQAFASWAQATGLTFQEVSDPSKANIQIDAADLGTDTTGIVGYTTYAARDGALAHATVRVESTDQTALVTNANGQQVYAGTDATLSQTLLHEIGHALGFADTSDQASVMYYALGANNRSLDTTDISGGTSLYGGATNLAQLTQATAAFDSSGSSVSSLVAANDDAQTSTLLAASGH
;
A
#
# COMPACT_ATOMS: atom_id res chain seq x y z
N MET A 1 -46.00 11.67 26.74
CA MET A 1 -46.98 10.89 25.97
C MET A 1 -46.50 9.47 25.99
N ASP A 2 -47.35 8.51 26.31
CA ASP A 2 -46.95 7.10 26.33
C ASP A 2 -47.36 6.43 25.01
N VAL A 3 -46.42 5.72 24.39
CA VAL A 3 -46.58 5.07 23.09
C VAL A 3 -46.22 3.59 23.24
N SER A 4 -47.05 2.71 22.70
CA SER A 4 -46.82 1.27 22.73
C SER A 4 -47.36 0.56 21.50
N GLY A 5 -46.74 -0.58 21.16
CA GLY A 5 -47.16 -1.46 20.06
C GLY A 5 -46.29 -1.35 18.80
N ASN A 6 -46.67 -2.09 17.76
CA ASN A 6 -45.96 -2.12 16.47
C ASN A 6 -46.64 -1.20 15.44
N ALA A 7 -45.85 -0.44 14.70
CA ALA A 7 -46.26 0.50 13.65
C ALA A 7 -47.06 1.72 14.14
N GLY A 8 -46.80 2.20 15.36
CA GLY A 8 -47.32 3.50 15.81
C GLY A 8 -46.65 4.64 15.06
N THR A 9 -47.41 5.65 14.61
CA THR A 9 -46.85 6.92 14.10
C THR A 9 -47.28 8.06 15.00
N VAL A 10 -46.32 8.84 15.50
CA VAL A 10 -46.54 9.95 16.41
C VAL A 10 -45.96 11.21 15.80
N SER A 11 -46.80 12.18 15.43
CA SER A 11 -46.39 13.45 14.85
C SER A 11 -46.56 14.58 15.86
N VAL A 12 -45.50 14.91 16.59
CA VAL A 12 -45.50 15.91 17.68
C VAL A 12 -44.18 16.67 17.72
N SER A 13 -44.13 17.83 18.38
CA SER A 13 -42.90 18.61 18.54
C SER A 13 -42.84 19.21 19.94
N ASN A 14 -41.62 19.33 20.49
CA ASN A 14 -41.36 19.80 21.85
C ASN A 14 -42.06 18.97 22.94
N GLN A 15 -42.16 17.66 22.73
CA GLN A 15 -42.83 16.76 23.66
C GLN A 15 -41.88 15.75 24.29
N THR A 16 -42.21 15.32 25.51
CA THR A 16 -41.66 14.10 26.10
C THR A 16 -42.48 12.89 25.69
N ILE A 17 -41.83 11.85 25.17
CA ILE A 17 -42.42 10.62 24.66
C ILE A 17 -41.80 9.43 25.39
N ASN A 18 -42.62 8.59 26.01
CA ASN A 18 -42.18 7.36 26.64
C ASN A 18 -42.58 6.19 25.73
N VAL A 19 -41.62 5.41 25.29
CA VAL A 19 -41.82 4.25 24.41
C VAL A 19 -41.73 2.98 25.25
N ALA A 20 -42.81 2.20 25.25
CA ALA A 20 -42.85 0.94 25.97
C ALA A 20 -41.90 -0.10 25.35
N ALA A 21 -41.37 -1.00 26.18
CA ALA A 21 -40.42 -2.01 25.73
C ALA A 21 -40.99 -2.90 24.61
N GLY A 22 -40.17 -3.27 23.63
CA GLY A 22 -40.59 -4.10 22.50
C GLY A 22 -41.44 -3.36 21.45
N SER A 23 -41.61 -2.04 21.55
CA SER A 23 -42.42 -1.27 20.61
C SER A 23 -41.64 -0.91 19.34
N SER A 24 -42.37 -0.75 18.24
CA SER A 24 -41.83 -0.33 16.95
C SER A 24 -42.59 0.91 16.46
N VAL A 25 -41.96 2.08 16.47
CA VAL A 25 -42.65 3.38 16.38
C VAL A 25 -41.92 4.36 15.46
N VAL A 26 -42.68 5.10 14.65
CA VAL A 26 -42.20 6.28 13.91
C VAL A 26 -42.58 7.54 14.69
N ILE A 27 -41.60 8.38 15.00
CA ILE A 27 -41.78 9.65 15.68
C ILE A 27 -41.36 10.75 14.71
N SER A 28 -42.26 11.67 14.38
CA SER A 28 -41.98 12.80 13.51
C SER A 28 -42.22 14.15 14.20
N GLY A 29 -41.33 15.10 13.90
CA GLY A 29 -41.34 16.47 14.43
C GLY A 29 -40.06 16.78 15.19
N SER A 30 -39.97 18.00 15.74
CA SER A 30 -38.71 18.52 16.27
C SER A 30 -38.74 18.81 17.76
N GLY A 31 -37.57 18.79 18.40
CA GLY A 31 -37.44 19.15 19.81
C GLY A 31 -37.99 18.11 20.79
N ASN A 32 -38.21 16.87 20.35
CA ASN A 32 -38.80 15.84 21.22
C ASN A 32 -37.72 15.21 22.11
N THR A 33 -38.11 14.81 23.32
CA THR A 33 -37.31 13.96 24.20
C THR A 33 -37.99 12.60 24.32
N ILE A 34 -37.30 11.56 23.88
CA ILE A 34 -37.79 10.18 23.82
C ILE A 34 -37.10 9.39 24.94
N TYR A 35 -37.86 8.51 25.61
CA TYR A 35 -37.34 7.58 26.61
C TYR A 35 -37.77 6.17 26.22
N GLU A 36 -36.80 5.29 26.06
CA GLU A 36 -37.04 3.90 25.68
C GLU A 36 -36.92 2.96 26.88
N ALA A 37 -37.89 2.05 27.02
CA ALA A 37 -37.88 1.03 28.07
C ALA A 37 -37.14 -0.27 27.67
N GLY A 38 -36.62 -0.36 26.44
CA GLY A 38 -35.74 -1.43 25.94
C GLY A 38 -36.33 -2.33 24.86
N ASN A 39 -35.47 -2.97 24.05
CA ASN A 39 -35.83 -3.80 22.88
C ASN A 39 -36.81 -3.13 21.90
N SER A 40 -36.84 -1.80 21.86
CA SER A 40 -37.67 -1.03 20.94
C SER A 40 -36.93 -0.72 19.65
N THR A 41 -37.68 -0.41 18.60
CA THR A 41 -37.12 0.11 17.34
C THR A 41 -37.84 1.38 16.97
N ILE A 42 -37.14 2.50 16.96
CA ILE A 42 -37.75 3.79 16.66
C ILE A 42 -37.13 4.42 15.42
N TRP A 43 -37.98 5.07 14.61
CA TRP A 43 -37.55 5.95 13.53
C TRP A 43 -37.88 7.39 13.91
N VAL A 44 -36.85 8.21 14.05
CA VAL A 44 -36.95 9.61 14.46
C VAL A 44 -36.78 10.49 13.24
N TYR A 45 -37.82 11.27 12.91
CA TYR A 45 -37.82 12.21 11.80
C TYR A 45 -37.91 13.65 12.31
N GLY A 46 -37.12 14.54 11.72
CA GLY A 46 -37.06 15.95 12.08
C GLY A 46 -35.92 16.24 13.04
N ASN A 47 -35.76 17.51 13.40
CA ASN A 47 -34.51 18.02 13.99
C ASN A 47 -34.56 18.20 15.50
N ASN A 48 -33.39 18.23 16.14
CA ASN A 48 -33.20 18.55 17.57
C ASN A 48 -33.97 17.60 18.51
N ASN A 49 -34.11 16.34 18.13
CA ASN A 49 -34.67 15.31 18.99
C ASN A 49 -33.58 14.69 19.86
N THR A 50 -33.93 14.32 21.09
CA THR A 50 -33.07 13.58 22.00
C THR A 50 -33.72 12.25 22.31
N ASP A 51 -33.03 11.16 22.03
CA ASP A 51 -33.45 9.81 22.39
C ASP A 51 -32.64 9.29 23.58
N ASN A 52 -33.32 8.80 24.60
CA ASN A 52 -32.71 8.26 25.81
C ASN A 52 -32.97 6.76 25.85
N MET A 53 -31.96 6.02 25.44
CA MET A 53 -31.95 4.57 25.40
C MET A 53 -31.48 4.06 26.76
N ALA A 54 -32.15 3.04 27.31
CA ALA A 54 -31.62 2.37 28.48
C ALA A 54 -30.35 1.58 28.08
N ALA A 55 -29.30 1.63 28.90
CA ALA A 55 -28.03 0.97 28.56
C ALA A 55 -28.20 -0.54 28.35
N ASN A 56 -27.58 -1.07 27.29
CA ASN A 56 -27.62 -2.46 26.86
C ASN A 56 -29.05 -3.01 26.82
N SER A 57 -29.98 -2.18 26.32
CA SER A 57 -31.39 -2.52 26.31
C SER A 57 -31.80 -3.26 25.05
N GLY A 58 -30.93 -3.32 24.05
CA GLY A 58 -31.24 -3.84 22.72
C GLY A 58 -32.17 -2.90 21.94
N ALA A 59 -32.26 -1.64 22.37
CA ALA A 59 -33.01 -0.63 21.65
C ALA A 59 -32.27 -0.25 20.36
N ILE A 60 -33.05 0.16 19.35
CA ILE A 60 -32.55 0.56 18.04
C ILE A 60 -33.19 1.91 17.69
N ALA A 61 -32.35 2.92 17.53
CA ALA A 61 -32.78 4.24 17.08
C ALA A 61 -32.33 4.47 15.63
N VAL A 62 -33.21 4.99 14.78
CA VAL A 62 -32.91 5.35 13.38
C VAL A 62 -33.25 6.81 13.14
N PHE A 63 -32.25 7.64 12.88
CA PHE A 63 -32.42 9.09 12.75
C PHE A 63 -32.46 9.57 11.29
N TYR A 64 -33.43 10.43 11.00
CA TYR A 64 -33.61 11.18 9.76
C TYR A 64 -33.88 12.65 10.08
N GLY A 65 -32.82 13.40 10.28
CA GLY A 65 -32.91 14.75 10.85
C GLY A 65 -31.55 15.31 11.23
N SER A 66 -31.52 16.60 11.54
CA SER A 66 -30.29 17.29 11.93
C SER A 66 -30.30 17.67 13.41
N ASN A 67 -29.11 17.67 14.00
CA ASN A 67 -28.83 18.04 15.39
C ASN A 67 -29.56 17.16 16.39
N ASP A 68 -29.75 15.89 16.06
CA ASP A 68 -30.34 14.92 16.97
C ASP A 68 -29.29 14.39 17.95
N THR A 69 -29.74 13.81 19.05
CA THR A 69 -28.90 13.21 20.09
C THR A 69 -29.43 11.83 20.44
N ALA A 70 -28.58 10.82 20.41
CA ALA A 70 -28.83 9.51 20.99
C ALA A 70 -28.00 9.39 22.26
N ASN A 71 -28.65 9.23 23.40
CA ASN A 71 -28.01 8.84 24.65
C ASN A 71 -28.14 7.32 24.75
N ALA A 72 -27.13 6.61 24.25
CA ALA A 72 -27.04 5.17 24.14
C ALA A 72 -25.90 4.62 24.99
N SER A 73 -25.87 3.32 25.26
CA SER A 73 -24.64 2.65 25.70
C SER A 73 -24.80 1.15 25.49
N HIS A 74 -23.97 0.57 24.63
CA HIS A 74 -24.09 -0.80 24.14
C HIS A 74 -25.42 -1.06 23.38
N ASP A 75 -25.90 -0.07 22.64
CA ASP A 75 -27.10 -0.15 21.79
C ASP A 75 -26.77 0.11 20.31
N LEU A 76 -27.79 0.09 19.45
CA LEU A 76 -27.65 0.33 18.00
C LEU A 76 -28.26 1.68 17.61
N VAL A 77 -27.45 2.54 16.98
CA VAL A 77 -27.89 3.84 16.48
C VAL A 77 -27.60 3.93 14.99
N ASN A 78 -28.64 4.04 14.17
CA ASN A 78 -28.51 4.19 12.72
C ASN A 78 -28.78 5.64 12.28
N VAL A 79 -27.98 6.13 11.34
CA VAL A 79 -28.05 7.50 10.83
C VAL A 79 -28.35 7.46 9.33
N GLY A 80 -29.52 7.99 8.96
CA GLY A 80 -29.99 8.07 7.58
C GLY A 80 -29.36 9.22 6.80
N ALA A 81 -29.55 9.23 5.48
CA ALA A 81 -28.97 10.26 4.62
C ALA A 81 -29.37 11.70 5.01
N ASN A 82 -28.44 12.65 4.82
CA ASN A 82 -28.62 14.08 5.15
C ASN A 82 -28.95 14.34 6.63
N SER A 83 -28.41 13.53 7.53
CA SER A 83 -28.71 13.61 8.97
C SER A 83 -27.47 13.95 9.79
N SER A 84 -27.68 14.53 10.97
CA SER A 84 -26.61 14.74 11.94
C SER A 84 -27.03 14.33 13.35
N VAL A 85 -26.21 13.47 13.96
CA VAL A 85 -26.50 12.83 15.25
C VAL A 85 -25.28 12.90 16.16
N THR A 86 -25.50 13.27 17.42
CA THR A 86 -24.52 13.07 18.48
C THR A 86 -24.88 11.80 19.24
N VAL A 87 -23.99 10.81 19.25
CA VAL A 87 -24.13 9.57 20.01
C VAL A 87 -23.31 9.71 21.28
N ASN A 88 -24.00 9.96 22.39
CA ASN A 88 -23.41 9.91 23.72
C ASN A 88 -23.52 8.47 24.21
N GLY A 89 -22.47 7.96 24.85
CA GLY A 89 -22.42 6.55 25.20
C GLY A 89 -21.05 5.96 25.01
N ASN A 90 -20.97 4.65 25.17
CA ASN A 90 -19.82 3.85 24.78
C ASN A 90 -20.29 2.44 24.40
N GLY A 91 -19.47 1.73 23.62
CA GLY A 91 -19.74 0.37 23.18
C GLY A 91 -20.93 0.25 22.22
N ASP A 92 -21.41 1.36 21.67
CA ASP A 92 -22.52 1.41 20.72
C ASP A 92 -22.07 0.98 19.32
N SER A 93 -23.00 0.38 18.58
CA SER A 93 -22.84 0.18 17.14
C SER A 93 -23.55 1.32 16.42
N VAL A 94 -22.78 2.14 15.70
CA VAL A 94 -23.32 3.28 14.96
C VAL A 94 -23.34 2.96 13.47
N GLY A 95 -24.52 2.77 12.90
CA GLY A 95 -24.71 2.43 11.49
C GLY A 95 -24.90 3.66 10.61
N LEU A 96 -24.00 3.92 9.67
CA LEU A 96 -24.23 4.92 8.62
C LEU A 96 -24.95 4.24 7.45
N ILE A 97 -26.24 4.55 7.29
CA ILE A 97 -27.13 3.91 6.31
C ILE A 97 -27.52 4.86 5.17
N GLY A 98 -26.81 5.97 5.01
CA GLY A 98 -26.97 6.93 3.92
C GLY A 98 -25.84 7.96 3.87
N SER A 99 -25.78 8.72 2.77
CA SER A 99 -24.77 9.74 2.51
C SER A 99 -25.06 11.10 3.16
N ASN A 100 -24.07 11.99 3.20
CA ASN A 100 -24.12 13.33 3.78
C ASN A 100 -24.51 13.30 5.26
N VAL A 101 -23.86 12.42 6.01
CA VAL A 101 -24.11 12.22 7.44
C VAL A 101 -23.02 12.87 8.28
N LEU A 102 -23.39 13.45 9.41
CA LEU A 102 -22.45 13.95 10.40
C LEU A 102 -22.71 13.27 11.74
N VAL A 103 -21.73 12.51 12.23
CA VAL A 103 -21.85 11.78 13.49
C VAL A 103 -20.78 12.27 14.45
N ASN A 104 -21.20 12.72 15.64
CA ASN A 104 -20.28 12.94 16.76
C ASN A 104 -20.40 11.75 17.71
N THR A 105 -19.35 10.96 17.87
CA THR A 105 -19.35 9.70 18.62
C THR A 105 -17.98 9.42 19.23
N SER A 106 -17.91 8.74 20.37
CA SER A 106 -16.64 8.31 20.96
C SER A 106 -16.78 6.96 21.63
N ASP A 107 -15.70 6.19 21.70
CA ASP A 107 -15.66 4.85 22.31
C ASP A 107 -16.65 3.85 21.68
N ASN A 108 -16.91 3.96 20.37
CA ASN A 108 -17.96 3.21 19.66
C ASN A 108 -17.43 2.56 18.38
N THR A 109 -18.17 1.58 17.86
CA THR A 109 -17.90 1.01 16.53
C THR A 109 -18.82 1.66 15.50
N VAL A 110 -18.26 2.27 14.46
CA VAL A 110 -19.02 2.83 13.34
C VAL A 110 -18.99 1.83 12.19
N ASN A 111 -20.16 1.42 11.70
CA ASN A 111 -20.30 0.52 10.56
C ASN A 111 -21.05 1.23 9.44
N MET A 112 -20.65 0.99 8.19
CA MET A 112 -21.25 1.65 7.03
C MET A 112 -21.91 0.67 6.07
N VAL A 113 -22.86 1.17 5.30
CA VAL A 113 -23.27 0.51 4.05
C VAL A 113 -22.34 0.96 2.92
N SER A 114 -22.34 0.25 1.78
CA SER A 114 -21.53 0.65 0.63
C SER A 114 -21.96 2.01 0.06
N ASN A 115 -21.01 2.72 -0.56
CA ASN A 115 -21.21 4.02 -1.19
C ASN A 115 -21.71 5.13 -0.25
N VAL A 116 -21.34 5.08 1.04
CA VAL A 116 -21.58 6.20 1.96
C VAL A 116 -20.61 7.32 1.61
N THR A 117 -21.14 8.42 1.09
CA THR A 117 -20.37 9.58 0.63
C THR A 117 -20.70 10.83 1.43
N GLY A 118 -19.74 11.75 1.56
CA GLY A 118 -19.92 12.98 2.34
C GLY A 118 -20.13 12.73 3.84
N ALA A 119 -19.58 11.64 4.39
CA ALA A 119 -19.65 11.36 5.82
C ALA A 119 -18.65 12.23 6.61
N GLY A 120 -19.05 12.71 7.78
CA GLY A 120 -18.15 13.28 8.78
C GLY A 120 -18.32 12.53 10.09
N ILE A 121 -17.24 11.93 10.58
CA ILE A 121 -17.21 11.21 11.86
C ILE A 121 -16.27 11.97 12.78
N ASN A 122 -16.79 12.44 13.91
CA ASN A 122 -16.03 13.22 14.87
C ASN A 122 -16.04 12.56 16.24
N GLY A 123 -14.92 12.63 16.95
CA GLY A 123 -14.77 12.21 18.34
C GLY A 123 -13.60 11.25 18.47
N ASN A 124 -13.54 10.45 19.55
CA ASN A 124 -12.31 9.74 19.87
C ASN A 124 -12.54 8.24 20.08
N ASN A 125 -11.48 7.46 19.88
CA ASN A 125 -11.43 6.04 20.22
C ASN A 125 -12.55 5.25 19.54
N ASN A 126 -12.83 5.54 18.27
CA ASN A 126 -13.80 4.80 17.49
C ASN A 126 -13.14 3.75 16.59
N ASP A 127 -13.79 2.59 16.48
CA ASP A 127 -13.47 1.59 15.46
C ASP A 127 -14.38 1.80 14.25
N ILE A 128 -13.85 2.33 13.15
CA ILE A 128 -14.60 2.73 11.97
C ILE A 128 -14.39 1.71 10.86
N ASN A 129 -15.46 1.00 10.50
CA ASN A 129 -15.46 0.01 9.43
C ASN A 129 -16.11 0.62 8.18
N ALA A 130 -15.27 1.08 7.26
CA ALA A 130 -15.72 1.55 5.96
C ALA A 130 -16.19 0.37 5.10
N SER A 131 -16.90 0.68 4.03
CA SER A 131 -17.36 -0.28 3.03
C SER A 131 -17.13 0.33 1.66
N ALA A 132 -16.91 -0.49 0.63
CA ALA A 132 -16.58 -0.03 -0.72
C ALA A 132 -17.32 1.23 -1.17
N GLY A 133 -16.56 2.20 -1.66
CA GLY A 133 -17.02 3.50 -2.13
C GLY A 133 -17.26 4.49 -1.00
N PHE A 134 -16.66 4.27 0.16
CA PHE A 134 -16.71 5.24 1.26
C PHE A 134 -16.07 6.55 0.82
N SER A 135 -16.69 7.68 1.15
CA SER A 135 -16.05 8.99 1.02
C SER A 135 -16.43 9.88 2.20
N GLY A 136 -15.44 10.31 2.98
CA GLY A 136 -15.70 11.11 4.15
C GLY A 136 -14.47 11.53 4.93
N ASN A 137 -14.71 12.23 6.02
CA ASN A 137 -13.67 12.68 6.94
C ASN A 137 -13.84 12.00 8.31
N VAL A 138 -12.72 11.66 8.92
CA VAL A 138 -12.63 11.23 10.31
C VAL A 138 -11.81 12.26 11.06
N SER A 139 -12.32 12.72 12.21
CA SER A 139 -11.64 13.72 13.03
C SER A 139 -11.73 13.43 14.52
N GLY A 140 -10.61 13.67 15.21
CA GLY A 140 -10.52 13.53 16.66
C GLY A 140 -9.24 12.81 17.04
N SER A 141 -9.33 11.78 17.87
CA SER A 141 -8.11 11.08 18.30
C SER A 141 -8.30 9.60 18.59
N HIS A 142 -7.25 8.81 18.40
CA HIS A 142 -7.24 7.38 18.69
C HIS A 142 -8.27 6.57 17.90
N ASP A 143 -8.75 7.07 16.75
CA ASP A 143 -9.68 6.30 15.92
C ASP A 143 -8.91 5.33 15.02
N THR A 144 -9.48 4.14 14.85
CA THR A 144 -8.99 3.16 13.89
C THR A 144 -9.95 3.09 12.71
N VAL A 145 -9.47 3.38 11.51
CA VAL A 145 -10.24 3.30 10.27
C VAL A 145 -9.81 2.07 9.48
N ASN A 146 -10.75 1.15 9.29
CA ASN A 146 -10.58 -0.05 8.46
C ASN A 146 -11.23 0.20 7.10
N LEU A 147 -10.42 0.41 6.08
CA LEU A 147 -10.89 0.53 4.69
C LEU A 147 -11.25 -0.83 4.10
N ASP A 148 -12.16 -0.83 3.13
CA ASP A 148 -12.48 -2.05 2.37
C ASP A 148 -11.42 -2.24 1.29
N PRO A 149 -10.66 -3.35 1.24
CA PRO A 149 -9.53 -3.47 0.32
C PRO A 149 -9.94 -3.30 -1.15
N ASN A 150 -9.34 -2.34 -1.85
CA ASN A 150 -9.69 -1.98 -3.23
C ASN A 150 -11.16 -1.48 -3.34
N GLY A 151 -11.64 -0.81 -2.29
CA GLY A 151 -13.00 -0.32 -2.17
C GLY A 151 -13.28 0.90 -3.06
N GLY A 152 -12.23 1.62 -3.48
CA GLY A 152 -12.36 2.94 -4.08
C GLY A 152 -12.73 3.99 -3.04
N ASP A 153 -12.22 3.83 -1.82
CA ASP A 153 -12.52 4.66 -0.68
C ASP A 153 -11.73 5.99 -0.73
N TYR A 154 -12.32 7.07 -0.22
CA TYR A 154 -11.68 8.37 -0.07
C TYR A 154 -11.84 8.86 1.38
N LEU A 155 -10.75 8.85 2.13
CA LEU A 155 -10.72 9.24 3.53
C LEU A 155 -9.93 10.53 3.71
N GLY A 156 -10.48 11.51 4.43
CA GLY A 156 -9.72 12.63 4.99
C GLY A 156 -9.49 12.43 6.48
N ILE A 157 -8.25 12.53 6.94
CA ILE A 157 -7.83 12.24 8.31
C ILE A 157 -7.46 13.54 9.00
N TYR A 158 -7.97 13.73 10.23
CA TYR A 158 -7.73 14.90 11.05
C TYR A 158 -7.51 14.51 12.51
N GLY A 159 -6.54 15.15 13.16
CA GLY A 159 -6.30 15.01 14.60
C GLY A 159 -5.26 13.92 14.92
N THR A 160 -5.17 13.48 16.17
CA THR A 160 -3.95 12.77 16.64
C THR A 160 -4.16 11.28 16.85
N ASP A 161 -3.08 10.50 16.80
CA ASP A 161 -3.08 9.07 17.12
C ASP A 161 -4.07 8.26 16.28
N GLN A 162 -4.27 8.64 15.03
CA GLN A 162 -5.15 7.96 14.09
C GLN A 162 -4.48 6.69 13.58
N LYS A 163 -5.26 5.67 13.22
CA LYS A 163 -4.76 4.46 12.60
C LYS A 163 -5.56 4.12 11.36
N VAL A 164 -4.90 3.86 10.24
CA VAL A 164 -5.55 3.44 8.99
C VAL A 164 -5.06 2.06 8.60
N ASN A 165 -6.00 1.17 8.32
CA ASN A 165 -5.74 -0.20 7.90
C ASN A 165 -6.32 -0.44 6.50
N ASN A 166 -5.65 -1.29 5.72
CA ASN A 166 -6.09 -1.77 4.41
C ASN A 166 -6.21 -0.70 3.30
N ASP A 167 -5.44 0.38 3.35
CA ASP A 167 -5.36 1.36 2.25
C ASP A 167 -4.65 0.74 1.03
N THR A 168 -5.36 -0.04 0.21
CA THR A 168 -4.72 -0.87 -0.83
C THR A 168 -5.39 -0.66 -2.19
N GLY A 169 -4.59 -0.72 -3.26
CA GLY A 169 -5.12 -0.64 -4.62
C GLY A 169 -5.61 0.75 -5.00
N ASN A 170 -6.93 0.96 -5.02
CA ASN A 170 -7.55 2.21 -5.50
C ASN A 170 -8.21 3.05 -4.38
N ASP A 171 -7.86 2.76 -3.12
CA ASP A 171 -8.22 3.57 -1.97
C ASP A 171 -7.29 4.80 -1.85
N TYR A 172 -7.78 5.88 -1.23
CA TYR A 172 -7.07 7.14 -1.05
C TYR A 172 -7.35 7.71 0.34
N ALA A 173 -6.37 7.66 1.24
CA ALA A 173 -6.52 8.13 2.62
C ALA A 173 -5.60 9.33 2.92
N ASN A 174 -6.10 10.56 2.82
CA ASN A 174 -5.28 11.75 2.92
C ASN A 174 -5.15 12.29 4.36
N VAL A 175 -3.92 12.61 4.76
CA VAL A 175 -3.60 13.40 5.96
C VAL A 175 -3.94 14.86 5.67
N ALA A 176 -4.96 15.40 6.34
CA ALA A 176 -5.64 16.61 5.88
C ALA A 176 -5.80 17.73 6.92
N GLY A 177 -5.56 17.48 8.20
CA GLY A 177 -5.59 18.50 9.25
C GLY A 177 -4.19 18.83 9.75
N ASP A 178 -3.87 20.10 9.98
CA ASP A 178 -2.57 20.46 10.56
C ASP A 178 -2.39 19.81 11.94
N GLY A 179 -1.22 19.24 12.21
CA GLY A 179 -0.95 18.56 13.48
C GLY A 179 -1.57 17.18 13.58
N THR A 180 -1.84 16.53 12.44
CA THR A 180 -2.42 15.20 12.39
C THR A 180 -1.33 14.16 12.65
N SER A 181 -1.61 13.19 13.53
CA SER A 181 -0.75 12.04 13.74
C SER A 181 -1.46 10.78 13.28
N VAL A 182 -0.83 9.98 12.44
CA VAL A 182 -1.43 8.80 11.81
C VAL A 182 -0.44 7.66 11.59
N ASP A 183 -0.88 6.43 11.90
CA ASP A 183 -0.21 5.17 11.59
C ASP A 183 -0.93 4.46 10.44
N PHE A 184 -0.32 4.44 9.26
CA PHE A 184 -0.74 3.63 8.13
C PHE A 184 -0.17 2.22 8.26
N THR A 185 -1.06 1.23 8.38
CA THR A 185 -0.62 -0.17 8.43
C THR A 185 -0.85 -0.91 7.13
N GLY A 186 0.17 -1.69 6.77
CA GLY A 186 0.19 -2.47 5.55
C GLY A 186 1.51 -2.26 4.83
N SER A 187 1.49 -2.52 3.53
CA SER A 187 2.59 -2.21 2.62
C SER A 187 1.96 -1.84 1.28
N GLY A 188 2.52 -0.88 0.56
CA GLY A 188 2.02 -0.46 -0.75
C GLY A 188 0.79 0.44 -0.67
N ASN A 189 0.62 1.14 0.46
CA ASN A 189 -0.38 2.18 0.62
C ASN A 189 -0.06 3.37 -0.32
N ASN A 190 -1.07 4.14 -0.70
CA ASN A 190 -0.90 5.31 -1.55
C ASN A 190 -1.76 6.46 -1.05
N PHE A 191 -1.14 7.36 -0.30
CA PHE A 191 -1.84 8.45 0.35
C PHE A 191 -1.26 9.82 0.03
N GLY A 192 -2.08 10.85 0.25
CA GLY A 192 -1.70 12.25 0.13
C GLY A 192 -1.50 12.91 1.49
N VAL A 193 -0.55 13.84 1.56
CA VAL A 193 -0.33 14.74 2.69
C VAL A 193 -0.62 16.16 2.22
N VAL A 194 -1.65 16.79 2.81
CA VAL A 194 -2.17 18.09 2.35
C VAL A 194 -2.24 19.14 3.46
N SER A 195 -1.67 18.85 4.62
CA SER A 195 -1.60 19.69 5.82
C SER A 195 -0.17 19.81 6.35
N ASN A 196 0.04 20.57 7.43
CA ASN A 196 1.37 20.84 7.98
C ASN A 196 1.50 20.39 9.45
N ASN A 197 2.74 20.15 9.87
CA ASN A 197 3.12 19.69 11.20
C ASN A 197 2.54 18.31 11.54
N ASP A 198 2.44 17.45 10.54
CA ASP A 198 1.88 16.11 10.68
C ASP A 198 2.95 15.10 11.12
N ASP A 199 2.54 14.03 11.82
CA ASP A 199 3.40 12.95 12.30
C ASP A 199 2.86 11.64 11.70
N ILE A 200 3.59 11.10 10.74
CA ILE A 200 3.12 10.05 9.85
C ILE A 200 4.02 8.84 10.03
N THR A 201 3.46 7.73 10.51
CA THR A 201 4.12 6.43 10.47
C THR A 201 3.60 5.63 9.28
N ALA A 202 4.48 5.28 8.35
CA ALA A 202 4.18 4.50 7.15
C ALA A 202 5.38 3.60 6.81
N SER A 203 5.25 2.58 5.98
CA SER A 203 6.40 1.80 5.51
C SER A 203 6.06 1.04 4.24
N HIS A 204 6.96 1.10 3.26
CA HIS A 204 6.79 0.50 1.93
C HIS A 204 5.66 1.17 1.12
N ASP A 205 5.47 2.47 1.29
CA ASP A 205 4.33 3.21 0.82
C ASP A 205 4.68 4.28 -0.22
N ASN A 206 3.66 4.77 -0.92
CA ASN A 206 3.78 5.90 -1.83
C ASN A 206 3.09 7.13 -1.23
N ILE A 207 3.88 8.13 -0.87
CA ILE A 207 3.43 9.31 -0.14
C ILE A 207 3.47 10.50 -1.10
N ASN A 208 2.34 11.19 -1.29
CA ASN A 208 2.26 12.35 -2.20
C ASN A 208 2.01 13.64 -1.40
N LEU A 209 3.01 14.52 -1.36
CA LEU A 209 2.89 15.81 -0.68
C LEU A 209 2.31 16.84 -1.64
N LEU A 210 1.41 17.69 -1.12
CA LEU A 210 1.05 18.93 -1.81
C LEU A 210 2.23 19.91 -1.79
N SER A 211 2.18 20.99 -2.57
CA SER A 211 3.19 22.06 -2.49
C SER A 211 3.03 22.91 -1.23
N GLY A 212 4.16 23.21 -0.58
CA GLY A 212 4.26 24.10 0.56
C GLY A 212 4.04 23.40 1.90
N ILE A 213 4.25 22.08 1.94
CA ILE A 213 4.10 21.25 3.14
C ILE A 213 5.32 21.46 4.03
N SER A 214 5.12 21.64 5.34
CA SER A 214 6.21 22.00 6.24
C SER A 214 6.02 21.50 7.66
N GLY A 215 7.13 21.05 8.26
CA GLY A 215 7.18 20.59 9.64
C GLY A 215 6.61 19.19 9.85
N ASP A 216 6.40 18.45 8.77
CA ASP A 216 5.89 17.09 8.81
C ASP A 216 7.04 16.11 9.07
N ASP A 217 6.79 15.16 9.96
CA ASP A 217 7.66 14.06 10.32
C ASP A 217 7.12 12.78 9.69
N ILE A 218 7.91 12.13 8.85
CA ILE A 218 7.56 10.90 8.16
C ILE A 218 8.47 9.79 8.68
N ASP A 219 7.95 9.02 9.61
CA ASP A 219 8.57 7.84 10.21
C ASP A 219 8.27 6.60 9.37
N GLY A 220 9.30 5.83 9.01
CA GLY A 220 9.08 4.67 8.15
C GLY A 220 10.30 4.07 7.52
N SER A 221 10.09 3.22 6.53
CA SER A 221 11.20 2.70 5.72
C SER A 221 10.65 2.18 4.41
N TYR A 222 11.46 2.28 3.37
CA TYR A 222 11.15 1.86 1.99
C TYR A 222 10.04 2.69 1.34
N ASP A 223 9.91 3.94 1.72
CA ASP A 223 8.87 4.82 1.22
C ASP A 223 9.31 5.58 -0.02
N THR A 224 8.38 5.76 -0.96
CA THR A 224 8.56 6.70 -2.08
C THR A 224 7.76 7.96 -1.80
N ILE A 225 8.47 9.05 -1.56
CA ILE A 225 7.87 10.34 -1.21
C ILE A 225 7.94 11.25 -2.44
N ASN A 226 6.80 11.57 -3.03
CA ASN A 226 6.67 12.51 -4.13
C ASN A 226 6.37 13.91 -3.57
N ALA A 227 7.42 14.73 -3.46
CA ALA A 227 7.33 16.09 -2.96
C ALA A 227 6.82 17.05 -4.03
N GLY A 228 5.90 17.93 -3.63
CA GLY A 228 5.36 18.99 -4.43
C GLY A 228 6.39 20.09 -4.73
N SER A 229 6.25 21.26 -4.13
CA SER A 229 7.18 22.37 -4.34
C SER A 229 7.19 23.27 -3.13
N ASN A 230 8.38 23.64 -2.68
CA ASN A 230 8.64 24.38 -1.45
C ASN A 230 8.27 23.58 -0.20
N ASP A 231 8.57 22.29 -0.22
CA ASP A 231 8.28 21.40 0.91
C ASP A 231 9.47 21.34 1.88
N ASN A 232 9.19 21.20 3.17
CA ASN A 232 10.17 21.11 4.25
C ASN A 232 9.76 20.02 5.24
N ILE A 233 10.25 18.81 5.01
CA ILE A 233 9.85 17.60 5.73
C ILE A 233 11.06 16.98 6.44
N ASP A 234 10.77 16.28 7.52
CA ASP A 234 11.68 15.41 8.23
C ASP A 234 11.29 13.97 7.85
N VAL A 235 12.28 13.15 7.48
CA VAL A 235 12.10 11.76 7.08
C VAL A 235 12.99 10.90 7.96
N ASP A 236 12.35 10.07 8.77
CA ASP A 236 12.99 9.24 9.77
C ASP A 236 12.87 7.77 9.39
N GLY A 237 14.02 7.11 9.32
CA GLY A 237 14.13 5.69 9.05
C GLY A 237 15.08 5.39 7.90
N SER A 238 14.73 4.47 6.99
CA SER A 238 15.70 3.91 6.05
C SER A 238 15.12 3.49 4.70
N TYR A 239 15.93 3.61 3.64
CA TYR A 239 15.59 3.29 2.26
C TYR A 239 14.50 4.15 1.65
N ASP A 240 14.42 5.41 2.07
CA ASP A 240 13.39 6.32 1.61
C ASP A 240 13.85 7.12 0.38
N SER A 241 12.97 7.20 -0.62
CA SER A 241 13.24 7.90 -1.87
C SER A 241 12.36 9.13 -1.99
N VAL A 242 12.95 10.31 -1.76
CA VAL A 242 12.26 11.59 -1.92
C VAL A 242 12.46 12.16 -3.33
N LEU A 243 11.39 12.19 -4.10
CA LEU A 243 11.30 12.81 -5.42
C LEU A 243 10.85 14.26 -5.27
N GLY A 244 11.80 15.20 -5.20
CA GLY A 244 11.50 16.63 -5.06
C GLY A 244 12.12 17.50 -6.17
N ASN A 245 12.28 18.78 -5.87
CA ASN A 245 12.88 19.79 -6.72
C ASN A 245 13.73 20.77 -5.89
N THR A 246 14.44 21.69 -6.55
CA THR A 246 15.37 22.64 -5.89
C THR A 246 14.78 23.60 -4.86
N SER A 247 13.45 23.68 -4.74
CA SER A 247 12.79 24.46 -3.70
C SER A 247 12.43 23.65 -2.46
N ASP A 248 12.59 22.32 -2.52
CA ASP A 248 12.26 21.42 -1.43
C ASP A 248 13.49 21.17 -0.57
N ASN A 249 13.20 20.85 0.68
CA ASN A 249 14.15 20.65 1.74
C ASN A 249 13.74 19.42 2.53
N VAL A 250 14.67 18.48 2.66
CA VAL A 250 14.45 17.22 3.35
C VAL A 250 15.50 17.13 4.44
N ASP A 251 15.05 16.91 5.66
CA ASP A 251 15.93 16.47 6.74
C ASP A 251 15.81 14.95 6.87
N PHE A 252 16.93 14.24 6.88
CA PHE A 252 16.95 12.81 7.18
C PHE A 252 17.45 12.64 8.62
N SER A 253 16.52 12.59 9.56
CA SER A 253 16.82 12.50 10.99
C SER A 253 16.75 11.03 11.48
N GLY A 254 16.52 10.78 12.77
CA GLY A 254 16.36 9.41 13.30
C GLY A 254 17.60 8.50 13.44
N GLY A 255 18.70 8.77 12.72
CA GLY A 255 20.00 8.08 12.89
C GLY A 255 20.18 6.77 12.13
N ASP A 256 19.19 6.33 11.34
CA ASP A 256 19.26 5.12 10.51
C ASP A 256 18.97 5.38 9.00
N TYR A 257 19.33 6.56 8.47
CA TYR A 257 19.11 7.04 7.08
C TYR A 257 19.85 6.28 5.95
N ALA A 258 20.14 4.99 6.17
CA ALA A 258 20.88 4.17 5.23
C ALA A 258 20.03 3.84 4.01
N GLY A 259 20.48 4.26 2.83
CA GLY A 259 19.78 4.00 1.57
C GLY A 259 18.87 5.15 1.13
N ASP A 260 18.74 6.17 1.98
CA ASP A 260 17.88 7.31 1.71
C ASP A 260 18.48 8.22 0.64
N GLY A 261 17.60 8.81 -0.16
CA GLY A 261 18.03 9.70 -1.22
C GLY A 261 16.99 10.71 -1.61
N THR A 262 17.47 11.86 -2.04
CA THR A 262 16.67 12.85 -2.73
C THR A 262 16.98 12.85 -4.23
N SER A 263 16.00 13.21 -5.04
CA SER A 263 16.19 13.46 -6.48
C SER A 263 15.59 14.80 -6.91
N GLY A 264 15.81 15.19 -8.18
CA GLY A 264 15.29 16.43 -8.76
C GLY A 264 15.89 17.73 -8.19
N GLY A 265 16.90 17.61 -7.33
CA GLY A 265 17.65 18.72 -6.76
C GLY A 265 17.13 19.23 -5.41
N ALA A 266 16.25 18.49 -4.74
CA ALA A 266 15.85 18.77 -3.37
C ALA A 266 17.07 18.84 -2.43
N GLY A 267 17.02 19.80 -1.52
CA GLY A 267 18.04 19.99 -0.48
C GLY A 267 17.98 18.86 0.54
N ASP A 268 19.15 18.50 1.05
CA ASP A 268 19.34 17.68 2.25
C ASP A 268 20.02 18.59 3.29
N GLU A 269 19.34 18.85 4.41
CA GLU A 269 19.85 19.76 5.45
C GLU A 269 21.08 19.19 6.18
N ASP A 270 21.06 17.89 6.44
CA ASP A 270 22.02 17.22 7.32
C ASP A 270 23.15 16.51 6.56
N GLY A 271 23.00 16.34 5.24
CA GLY A 271 23.96 15.63 4.40
C GLY A 271 24.05 14.13 4.71
N GLY A 272 23.06 13.62 5.44
CA GLY A 272 22.92 12.20 5.81
C GLY A 272 22.34 11.37 4.66
N GLY A 273 21.47 11.97 3.85
CA GLY A 273 20.88 11.35 2.67
C GLY A 273 21.73 11.55 1.41
N TRP A 274 21.48 10.72 0.41
CA TRP A 274 22.15 10.89 -0.88
C TRP A 274 21.50 12.03 -1.66
N THR A 275 22.16 13.20 -1.71
CA THR A 275 21.69 14.31 -2.54
C THR A 275 21.90 14.01 -4.03
N GLY A 276 20.82 13.69 -4.74
CA GLY A 276 20.77 13.61 -6.20
C GLY A 276 20.87 14.99 -6.86
N GLY A 277 21.84 15.80 -6.47
CA GLY A 277 22.05 17.18 -6.88
C GLY A 277 23.35 17.39 -7.64
N GLY A 278 23.64 16.58 -8.67
CA GLY A 278 24.72 16.90 -9.61
C GLY A 278 25.37 15.71 -10.30
N GLY A 279 24.74 15.12 -11.32
CA GLY A 279 25.44 14.31 -12.33
C GLY A 279 26.15 13.03 -11.85
N PHE A 280 25.91 12.57 -10.62
CA PHE A 280 26.42 11.30 -10.10
C PHE A 280 25.28 10.26 -10.03
N TYR A 281 25.58 9.01 -10.39
CA TYR A 281 24.64 7.89 -10.30
C TYR A 281 24.54 7.42 -8.84
N GLY A 282 23.32 7.16 -8.35
CA GLY A 282 23.12 6.40 -7.10
C GLY A 282 23.48 4.93 -7.34
N TYR A 283 24.18 4.29 -6.39
CA TYR A 283 24.64 2.92 -6.51
C TYR A 283 23.93 2.03 -5.48
N TYR A 284 23.28 0.99 -5.97
CA TYR A 284 22.42 0.10 -5.20
C TYR A 284 22.83 -1.36 -5.46
N GLY A 285 22.40 -2.28 -4.60
CA GLY A 285 22.66 -3.70 -4.81
C GLY A 285 21.70 -4.63 -4.08
N GLY A 286 21.75 -5.90 -4.45
CA GLY A 286 20.92 -7.00 -3.91
C GLY A 286 21.71 -8.30 -3.82
N TYR A 287 21.27 -9.24 -2.98
CA TYR A 287 22.02 -10.45 -2.63
C TYR A 287 21.15 -11.71 -2.66
N GLY A 288 21.59 -12.71 -3.42
CA GLY A 288 21.13 -14.08 -3.25
C GLY A 288 21.92 -14.82 -2.17
N PHE A 289 21.32 -15.03 -0.98
CA PHE A 289 21.90 -15.87 0.06
C PHE A 289 21.46 -17.33 -0.06
N ALA A 290 22.34 -18.29 0.22
CA ALA A 290 22.05 -19.71 0.19
C ALA A 290 22.83 -20.49 1.25
N GLY A 291 22.32 -21.67 1.59
CA GLY A 291 22.88 -22.56 2.60
C GLY A 291 21.88 -22.88 3.70
N ASN A 292 22.35 -23.45 4.80
CA ASN A 292 21.48 -23.69 5.95
C ASN A 292 21.08 -22.38 6.64
N ALA A 293 20.00 -22.40 7.42
CA ALA A 293 19.47 -21.22 8.09
C ALA A 293 20.49 -20.49 8.99
N ALA A 294 21.44 -21.21 9.61
CA ALA A 294 22.47 -20.58 10.43
C ALA A 294 23.52 -19.84 9.59
N THR A 295 23.89 -20.39 8.42
CA THR A 295 24.78 -19.74 7.45
C THR A 295 24.15 -18.46 6.91
N VAL A 296 22.90 -18.54 6.45
CA VAL A 296 22.17 -17.38 5.90
C VAL A 296 22.00 -16.31 6.98
N LYS A 297 21.55 -16.67 8.19
CA LYS A 297 21.40 -15.73 9.31
C LYS A 297 22.72 -15.04 9.69
N ALA A 298 23.84 -15.77 9.65
CA ALA A 298 25.16 -15.20 9.91
C ALA A 298 25.67 -14.32 8.76
N ALA A 299 25.16 -14.51 7.54
CA ALA A 299 25.50 -13.70 6.37
C ALA A 299 24.78 -12.35 6.41
N VAL A 300 23.44 -12.37 6.58
CA VAL A 300 22.60 -11.15 6.65
C VAL A 300 22.86 -10.32 7.89
N GLY A 301 23.24 -10.94 9.02
CA GLY A 301 23.47 -10.25 10.29
C GLY A 301 24.85 -9.61 10.47
N LYS A 302 25.59 -9.31 9.39
CA LYS A 302 26.91 -8.67 9.48
C LYS A 302 26.80 -7.15 9.35
N ASP A 303 27.57 -6.44 10.17
CA ASP A 303 27.65 -4.97 10.10
C ASP A 303 28.24 -4.48 8.75
N ILE A 304 29.22 -5.21 8.20
CA ILE A 304 29.78 -4.96 6.87
C ILE A 304 29.88 -6.30 6.12
N GLY A 305 29.25 -6.37 4.96
CA GLY A 305 29.26 -7.55 4.10
C GLY A 305 30.65 -7.93 3.60
N ALA A 306 30.82 -9.20 3.25
CA ALA A 306 32.09 -9.70 2.68
C ALA A 306 32.43 -8.99 1.36
N ILE A 307 31.41 -8.70 0.54
CA ILE A 307 31.57 -7.98 -0.72
C ILE A 307 31.90 -6.51 -0.48
N ALA A 308 31.19 -5.83 0.44
CA ALA A 308 31.49 -4.44 0.79
C ALA A 308 32.94 -4.28 1.30
N SER A 309 33.38 -5.22 2.15
CA SER A 309 34.76 -5.27 2.64
C SER A 309 35.78 -5.48 1.51
N TYR A 310 35.47 -6.37 0.56
CA TYR A 310 36.31 -6.62 -0.61
C TYR A 310 36.40 -5.39 -1.53
N ASP A 311 35.28 -4.73 -1.79
CA ASP A 311 35.23 -3.55 -2.65
C ASP A 311 35.99 -2.37 -2.03
N LEU A 312 35.86 -2.13 -0.73
CA LEU A 312 36.67 -1.15 0.00
C LEU A 312 38.17 -1.46 -0.12
N ALA A 313 38.55 -2.73 0.07
CA ALA A 313 39.95 -3.16 -0.05
C ALA A 313 40.53 -2.93 -1.46
N ASN A 314 39.68 -2.92 -2.49
CA ASN A 314 40.03 -2.67 -3.89
C ASN A 314 39.75 -1.23 -4.34
N SER A 315 39.47 -0.31 -3.41
CA SER A 315 39.16 1.10 -3.70
C SER A 315 37.92 1.32 -4.58
N ASN A 316 36.98 0.38 -4.57
CA ASN A 316 35.68 0.49 -5.23
C ASN A 316 34.62 0.99 -4.24
N GLN A 317 34.64 2.30 -3.94
CA GLN A 317 33.72 2.87 -2.94
C GLN A 317 32.25 2.72 -3.35
N ALA A 318 31.93 2.90 -4.62
CA ALA A 318 30.57 2.78 -5.14
C ALA A 318 30.01 1.35 -4.99
N GLY A 319 30.82 0.34 -5.32
CA GLY A 319 30.45 -1.07 -5.10
C GLY A 319 30.31 -1.40 -3.62
N ALA A 320 31.17 -0.85 -2.77
CA ALA A 320 31.06 -1.04 -1.33
C ALA A 320 29.75 -0.48 -0.75
N THR A 321 29.35 0.72 -1.19
CA THR A 321 28.08 1.33 -0.81
C THR A 321 26.90 0.51 -1.29
N ALA A 322 26.89 0.07 -2.56
CA ALA A 322 25.86 -0.81 -3.10
C ALA A 322 25.76 -2.14 -2.35
N ALA A 323 26.90 -2.73 -1.99
CA ALA A 323 27.01 -3.96 -1.21
C ALA A 323 26.48 -3.79 0.22
N GLU A 324 26.74 -2.65 0.86
CA GLU A 324 26.20 -2.38 2.18
C GLU A 324 24.68 -2.17 2.13
N ALA A 325 24.19 -1.43 1.13
CA ALA A 325 22.77 -1.18 0.93
C ALA A 325 21.99 -2.50 0.70
N GLY A 326 22.47 -3.38 -0.17
CA GLY A 326 21.80 -4.67 -0.41
C GLY A 326 21.80 -5.59 0.81
N LEU A 327 22.89 -5.59 1.60
CA LEU A 327 22.97 -6.45 2.79
C LEU A 327 21.98 -6.01 3.87
N LYS A 328 21.89 -4.71 4.12
CA LYS A 328 20.98 -4.13 5.10
C LYS A 328 19.52 -4.34 4.69
N GLN A 329 19.18 -4.22 3.40
CA GLN A 329 17.85 -4.58 2.88
C GLN A 329 17.50 -6.03 3.22
N ALA A 330 18.37 -6.98 2.83
CA ALA A 330 18.15 -8.39 3.15
C ALA A 330 18.03 -8.65 4.65
N ALA A 331 18.75 -7.90 5.49
CA ALA A 331 18.68 -8.00 6.95
C ALA A 331 17.33 -7.51 7.50
N VAL A 332 16.76 -6.43 6.96
CA VAL A 332 15.42 -5.95 7.33
C VAL A 332 14.38 -7.02 7.00
N ILE A 333 14.39 -7.53 5.75
CA ILE A 333 13.48 -8.59 5.32
C ILE A 333 13.63 -9.85 6.17
N ALA A 334 14.86 -10.24 6.52
CA ALA A 334 15.14 -11.40 7.37
C ALA A 334 14.64 -11.24 8.82
N ASN A 335 14.51 -10.00 9.31
CA ASN A 335 13.95 -9.69 10.63
C ASN A 335 12.43 -9.52 10.61
N GLY A 336 11.84 -9.30 9.43
CA GLY A 336 10.40 -9.23 9.21
C GLY A 336 9.66 -10.55 9.38
N THR A 337 8.32 -10.49 9.35
CA THR A 337 7.48 -11.70 9.40
C THR A 337 7.39 -12.32 8.01
N ALA A 338 7.93 -13.53 7.86
CA ALA A 338 7.86 -14.25 6.60
C ALA A 338 6.42 -14.67 6.22
N THR A 339 6.10 -14.57 4.94
CA THR A 339 4.84 -15.04 4.33
C THR A 339 5.10 -16.21 3.38
N ASP A 340 4.08 -17.00 3.04
CA ASP A 340 4.22 -18.19 2.17
C ASP A 340 3.23 -18.11 1.00
N GLY A 341 3.67 -17.52 -0.10
CA GLY A 341 2.89 -17.32 -1.33
C GLY A 341 1.77 -16.29 -1.24
N THR A 342 1.79 -15.45 -0.21
CA THR A 342 0.79 -14.39 0.04
C THR A 342 1.41 -13.03 0.30
N GLY A 343 2.71 -12.85 0.02
CA GLY A 343 3.37 -11.56 0.21
C GLY A 343 3.16 -10.61 -0.97
N SER A 344 3.76 -9.43 -0.87
CA SER A 344 3.82 -8.43 -1.95
C SER A 344 5.24 -8.34 -2.50
N ALA A 345 5.36 -7.97 -3.78
CA ALA A 345 6.65 -7.62 -4.35
C ALA A 345 7.14 -6.31 -3.73
N VAL A 346 8.43 -6.26 -3.39
CA VAL A 346 9.10 -5.03 -2.96
C VAL A 346 9.89 -4.49 -4.16
N LEU A 347 9.80 -3.19 -4.41
CA LEU A 347 10.39 -2.54 -5.58
C LEU A 347 11.39 -1.47 -5.13
N GLU A 348 12.47 -1.33 -5.88
CA GLU A 348 13.61 -0.45 -5.56
C GLU A 348 13.41 1.01 -6.02
N GLY A 349 12.21 1.38 -6.49
CA GLY A 349 11.90 2.71 -7.01
C GLY A 349 12.55 3.07 -8.37
N ALA A 350 13.52 2.30 -8.85
CA ALA A 350 14.17 2.50 -10.16
C ALA A 350 13.79 1.44 -11.20
N LYS A 351 13.62 1.86 -12.47
CA LYS A 351 13.26 0.93 -13.57
C LYS A 351 13.90 1.30 -14.91
N TRP A 352 13.94 0.37 -15.86
CA TRP A 352 14.36 0.70 -17.22
C TRP A 352 13.32 1.57 -17.92
N ASP A 353 13.77 2.64 -18.57
CA ASP A 353 12.92 3.57 -19.35
C ASP A 353 12.69 3.08 -20.80
N SER A 354 13.46 2.08 -21.23
CA SER A 354 13.37 1.42 -22.54
C SER A 354 12.62 0.09 -22.45
N GLN A 355 11.77 -0.16 -23.44
CA GLN A 355 11.11 -1.47 -23.64
C GLN A 355 12.08 -2.56 -24.13
N VAL A 356 13.25 -2.16 -24.66
CA VAL A 356 14.31 -3.09 -25.04
C VAL A 356 15.47 -2.90 -24.06
N VAL A 357 15.78 -3.94 -23.31
CA VAL A 357 16.90 -3.98 -22.37
C VAL A 357 17.94 -4.94 -22.94
N THR A 358 19.16 -4.45 -23.13
CA THR A 358 20.25 -5.25 -23.68
C THR A 358 21.02 -5.95 -22.56
N TRP A 359 21.50 -7.17 -22.82
CA TRP A 359 22.29 -7.92 -21.84
C TRP A 359 23.49 -8.62 -22.47
N SER A 360 24.48 -8.99 -21.66
CA SER A 360 25.63 -9.79 -22.10
C SER A 360 26.05 -10.79 -21.03
N ALA A 361 26.44 -12.00 -21.44
CA ALA A 361 27.09 -12.97 -20.56
C ALA A 361 28.62 -12.90 -20.66
N GLY A 362 29.26 -12.77 -19.52
CA GLY A 362 30.70 -12.84 -19.32
C GLY A 362 31.22 -14.28 -19.37
N ALA A 363 32.55 -14.42 -19.38
CA ALA A 363 33.19 -15.73 -19.42
C ALA A 363 32.85 -16.56 -18.17
N GLY A 364 32.49 -17.83 -18.36
CA GLY A 364 32.15 -18.74 -17.26
C GLY A 364 30.68 -18.71 -16.82
N VAL A 365 29.86 -17.83 -17.42
CA VAL A 365 28.40 -17.83 -17.22
C VAL A 365 27.75 -18.87 -18.14
N ASP A 366 26.75 -19.60 -17.64
CA ASP A 366 25.89 -20.43 -18.47
C ASP A 366 24.89 -19.54 -19.23
N GLU A 367 25.25 -19.19 -20.46
CA GLU A 367 24.46 -18.32 -21.36
C GLU A 367 23.04 -18.86 -21.60
N ALA A 368 22.86 -20.19 -21.67
CA ALA A 368 21.56 -20.78 -21.90
C ALA A 368 20.65 -20.63 -20.67
N ALA A 369 21.22 -20.79 -19.47
CA ALA A 369 20.49 -20.54 -18.22
C ALA A 369 20.13 -19.05 -18.06
N ALA A 370 21.06 -18.13 -18.40
CA ALA A 370 20.81 -16.70 -18.36
C ALA A 370 19.70 -16.29 -19.36
N ALA A 371 19.76 -16.77 -20.60
CA ALA A 371 18.73 -16.53 -21.61
C ALA A 371 17.34 -17.04 -21.15
N GLN A 372 17.28 -18.19 -20.47
CA GLN A 372 16.05 -18.72 -19.92
C GLN A 372 15.49 -17.85 -18.79
N ALA A 373 16.35 -17.31 -17.92
CA ALA A 373 15.93 -16.39 -16.85
C ALA A 373 15.36 -15.09 -17.43
N PHE A 374 16.03 -14.48 -18.43
CA PHE A 374 15.49 -13.32 -19.15
C PHE A 374 14.17 -13.66 -19.87
N ALA A 375 14.01 -14.86 -20.43
CA ALA A 375 12.76 -15.27 -21.05
C ALA A 375 11.60 -15.40 -20.04
N SER A 376 11.88 -15.78 -18.80
CA SER A 376 10.89 -15.78 -17.72
C SER A 376 10.50 -14.35 -17.34
N TRP A 377 11.48 -13.47 -17.13
CA TRP A 377 11.22 -12.05 -16.81
C TRP A 377 10.53 -11.30 -17.95
N ALA A 378 10.81 -11.63 -19.22
CA ALA A 378 10.12 -11.04 -20.37
C ALA A 378 8.61 -11.30 -20.32
N GLN A 379 8.20 -12.48 -19.85
CA GLN A 379 6.78 -12.83 -19.72
C GLN A 379 6.10 -12.06 -18.59
N ALA A 380 6.80 -11.84 -17.46
CA ALA A 380 6.27 -11.13 -16.31
C ALA A 380 6.24 -9.60 -16.51
N THR A 381 7.26 -9.03 -17.13
CA THR A 381 7.44 -7.57 -17.26
C THR A 381 6.92 -7.01 -18.57
N GLY A 382 6.87 -7.82 -19.64
CA GLY A 382 6.61 -7.35 -21.00
C GLY A 382 7.82 -6.74 -21.71
N LEU A 383 8.97 -6.63 -21.04
CA LEU A 383 10.21 -6.15 -21.63
C LEU A 383 10.76 -7.11 -22.69
N THR A 384 11.45 -6.55 -23.68
CA THR A 384 12.23 -7.31 -24.65
C THR A 384 13.69 -7.34 -24.22
N PHE A 385 14.23 -8.53 -23.94
CA PHE A 385 15.65 -8.70 -23.64
C PHE A 385 16.43 -9.08 -24.90
N GLN A 386 17.46 -8.28 -25.21
CA GLN A 386 18.31 -8.51 -26.38
C GLN A 386 19.76 -8.77 -25.95
N GLU A 387 20.28 -9.96 -26.26
CA GLU A 387 21.68 -10.24 -26.04
C GLU A 387 22.58 -9.44 -27.00
N VAL A 388 23.68 -8.90 -26.46
CA VAL A 388 24.74 -8.24 -27.22
C VAL A 388 26.09 -8.85 -26.87
N SER A 389 26.93 -9.05 -27.87
CA SER A 389 28.25 -9.68 -27.70
C SER A 389 29.33 -8.74 -27.17
N ASP A 390 29.06 -7.43 -27.13
CA ASP A 390 29.96 -6.40 -26.59
C ASP A 390 29.40 -5.94 -25.25
N PRO A 391 29.99 -6.35 -24.11
CA PRO A 391 29.48 -6.02 -22.78
C PRO A 391 29.36 -4.52 -22.53
N SER A 392 30.18 -3.69 -23.18
CA SER A 392 30.11 -2.23 -23.05
C SER A 392 28.84 -1.61 -23.63
N LYS A 393 28.07 -2.39 -24.40
CA LYS A 393 26.78 -1.99 -24.98
C LYS A 393 25.58 -2.61 -24.26
N ALA A 394 25.82 -3.48 -23.28
CA ALA A 394 24.77 -4.11 -22.52
C ALA A 394 24.29 -3.17 -21.40
N ASN A 395 22.98 -3.13 -21.20
CA ASN A 395 22.36 -2.52 -20.02
C ASN A 395 22.66 -3.38 -18.77
N ILE A 396 22.56 -4.70 -18.92
CA ILE A 396 22.79 -5.69 -17.85
C ILE A 396 23.99 -6.57 -18.24
N GLN A 397 25.05 -6.55 -17.44
CA GLN A 397 26.20 -7.43 -17.61
C GLN A 397 26.13 -8.56 -16.59
N ILE A 398 26.29 -9.81 -17.02
CA ILE A 398 26.30 -10.97 -16.13
C ILE A 398 27.70 -11.55 -16.11
N ASP A 399 28.31 -11.67 -14.93
CA ASP A 399 29.64 -12.23 -14.74
C ASP A 399 29.63 -13.41 -13.76
N ALA A 400 30.55 -14.35 -13.95
CA ALA A 400 30.88 -15.37 -12.95
C ALA A 400 31.97 -14.83 -12.02
N ALA A 401 31.75 -14.93 -10.70
CA ALA A 401 32.66 -14.42 -9.68
C ALA A 401 32.96 -15.46 -8.59
N ASP A 402 34.04 -15.25 -7.85
CA ASP A 402 34.30 -15.95 -6.58
C ASP A 402 33.65 -15.14 -5.46
N LEU A 403 32.50 -15.61 -4.97
CA LEU A 403 31.73 -15.00 -3.88
C LEU A 403 32.02 -15.68 -2.53
N GLY A 404 32.86 -16.72 -2.52
CA GLY A 404 33.22 -17.48 -1.33
C GLY A 404 32.00 -18.15 -0.66
N THR A 405 31.07 -18.70 -1.46
CA THR A 405 29.77 -19.22 -0.99
C THR A 405 29.86 -20.12 0.25
N ASP A 406 30.90 -20.94 0.36
CA ASP A 406 31.12 -21.85 1.50
C ASP A 406 31.31 -21.12 2.85
N THR A 407 31.80 -19.88 2.80
CA THR A 407 32.09 -19.05 3.98
C THR A 407 31.17 -17.84 4.11
N THR A 408 30.66 -17.33 3.00
CA THR A 408 29.81 -16.14 2.96
C THR A 408 28.34 -16.47 2.91
N GLY A 409 27.97 -17.65 2.40
CA GLY A 409 26.59 -17.99 2.08
C GLY A 409 26.03 -17.21 0.88
N ILE A 410 26.86 -16.47 0.13
CA ILE A 410 26.40 -15.67 -1.02
C ILE A 410 26.56 -16.51 -2.28
N VAL A 411 25.51 -16.63 -3.09
CA VAL A 411 25.55 -17.30 -4.41
C VAL A 411 25.34 -16.34 -5.57
N GLY A 412 24.78 -15.15 -5.30
CA GLY A 412 24.63 -14.09 -6.28
C GLY A 412 24.74 -12.71 -5.64
N TYR A 413 25.08 -11.72 -6.46
CA TYR A 413 25.16 -10.33 -6.07
C TYR A 413 24.93 -9.43 -7.27
N THR A 414 24.01 -8.49 -7.13
CA THR A 414 23.68 -7.52 -8.18
C THR A 414 24.05 -6.11 -7.71
N THR A 415 24.61 -5.33 -8.61
CA THR A 415 24.78 -3.88 -8.45
C THR A 415 24.11 -3.16 -9.59
N TYR A 416 23.48 -2.03 -9.32
CA TYR A 416 22.98 -1.17 -10.37
C TYR A 416 23.19 0.31 -10.06
N ALA A 417 23.21 1.09 -11.13
CA ALA A 417 23.27 2.53 -11.10
C ALA A 417 21.92 3.09 -11.56
N ALA A 418 21.33 3.95 -10.76
CA ALA A 418 20.09 4.63 -11.11
C ALA A 418 20.24 6.15 -11.09
N ARG A 419 19.39 6.82 -11.85
CA ARG A 419 19.28 8.27 -11.90
C ARG A 419 17.85 8.66 -12.25
N ASP A 420 17.26 9.56 -11.47
CA ASP A 420 15.92 10.11 -11.72
C ASP A 420 14.85 9.00 -11.90
N GLY A 421 14.91 7.95 -11.06
CA GLY A 421 14.04 6.76 -11.14
C GLY A 421 14.32 5.82 -12.32
N ALA A 422 15.32 6.12 -13.16
CA ALA A 422 15.70 5.32 -14.30
C ALA A 422 16.99 4.52 -14.05
N LEU A 423 16.95 3.22 -14.32
CA LEU A 423 18.14 2.38 -14.35
C LEU A 423 19.04 2.78 -15.52
N ALA A 424 20.34 2.92 -15.24
CA ALA A 424 21.34 3.30 -16.23
C ALA A 424 22.24 2.11 -16.61
N HIS A 425 22.63 1.30 -15.63
CA HIS A 425 23.49 0.14 -15.81
C HIS A 425 23.29 -0.84 -14.65
N ALA A 426 23.39 -2.14 -14.93
CA ALA A 426 23.44 -3.18 -13.90
C ALA A 426 24.54 -4.21 -14.18
N THR A 427 25.13 -4.72 -13.11
CA THR A 427 26.05 -5.86 -13.12
C THR A 427 25.50 -6.92 -12.18
N VAL A 428 25.23 -8.10 -12.73
CA VAL A 428 24.88 -9.32 -12.01
C VAL A 428 26.13 -10.17 -11.89
N ARG A 429 26.44 -10.64 -10.68
CA ARG A 429 27.52 -11.59 -10.43
C ARG A 429 26.93 -12.85 -9.82
N VAL A 430 27.25 -14.01 -10.39
CA VAL A 430 26.87 -15.31 -9.83
C VAL A 430 28.09 -16.10 -9.45
N GLU A 431 27.96 -16.95 -8.42
CA GLU A 431 29.03 -17.81 -7.97
C GLU A 431 29.51 -18.71 -9.13
N SER A 432 30.82 -18.66 -9.36
CA SER A 432 31.48 -19.43 -10.40
C SER A 432 31.43 -20.93 -10.08
N THR A 433 31.04 -21.75 -11.05
CA THR A 433 31.02 -23.20 -10.90
C THR A 433 32.42 -23.82 -10.78
N ASP A 434 33.47 -23.06 -11.12
CA ASP A 434 34.86 -23.46 -10.91
C ASP A 434 35.31 -23.28 -9.45
N GLN A 435 34.65 -22.39 -8.70
CA GLN A 435 34.89 -22.15 -7.27
C GLN A 435 33.97 -23.02 -6.41
N THR A 436 32.66 -22.91 -6.61
CA THR A 436 31.66 -23.75 -5.97
C THR A 436 30.97 -24.63 -7.01
N ALA A 437 31.40 -25.89 -7.09
CA ALA A 437 30.88 -26.83 -8.07
C ALA A 437 29.38 -27.13 -7.87
N LEU A 438 28.67 -27.38 -8.98
CA LEU A 438 27.32 -27.92 -8.94
C LEU A 438 27.35 -29.43 -8.61
N VAL A 439 26.49 -29.85 -7.69
CA VAL A 439 26.33 -31.24 -7.26
C VAL A 439 24.89 -31.68 -7.40
N THR A 440 24.68 -32.98 -7.64
CA THR A 440 23.34 -33.56 -7.68
C THR A 440 22.80 -33.75 -6.25
N ASN A 441 21.70 -33.08 -5.92
CA ASN A 441 21.01 -33.25 -4.64
C ASN A 441 20.17 -34.56 -4.60
N ALA A 442 19.53 -34.82 -3.45
CA ALA A 442 18.71 -36.02 -3.24
C ALA A 442 17.53 -36.16 -4.22
N ASN A 443 17.08 -35.05 -4.82
CA ASN A 443 15.98 -35.00 -5.78
C ASN A 443 16.46 -35.03 -7.24
N GLY A 444 17.76 -35.19 -7.49
CA GLY A 444 18.35 -35.27 -8.83
C GLY A 444 18.63 -33.92 -9.49
N GLN A 445 18.52 -32.80 -8.76
CA GLN A 445 18.75 -31.45 -9.29
C GLN A 445 20.20 -31.00 -9.05
N GLN A 446 20.74 -30.20 -9.97
CA GLN A 446 22.05 -29.56 -9.80
C GLN A 446 21.92 -28.33 -8.90
N VAL A 447 22.63 -28.32 -7.77
CA VAL A 447 22.69 -27.21 -6.81
C VAL A 447 24.13 -26.86 -6.50
N TYR A 448 24.41 -25.63 -6.07
CA TYR A 448 25.73 -25.27 -5.55
C TYR A 448 26.09 -26.14 -4.34
N ALA A 449 27.30 -26.72 -4.34
CA ALA A 449 27.76 -27.59 -3.27
C ALA A 449 27.58 -26.94 -1.89
N GLY A 450 26.93 -27.65 -0.96
CA GLY A 450 26.67 -27.14 0.39
C GLY A 450 25.40 -26.29 0.54
N THR A 451 24.62 -26.11 -0.53
CA THR A 451 23.38 -25.32 -0.54
C THR A 451 22.23 -26.07 -1.20
N ASP A 452 21.03 -25.46 -1.20
CA ASP A 452 19.88 -25.89 -2.02
C ASP A 452 19.63 -24.97 -3.22
N ALA A 453 20.48 -23.95 -3.44
CA ALA A 453 20.32 -22.99 -4.53
C ALA A 453 20.79 -23.60 -5.86
N THR A 454 20.02 -23.35 -6.92
CA THR A 454 20.39 -23.73 -8.29
C THR A 454 20.99 -22.52 -9.03
N LEU A 455 21.85 -22.77 -10.02
CA LEU A 455 22.36 -21.70 -10.89
C LEU A 455 21.22 -20.94 -11.59
N SER A 456 20.22 -21.66 -12.12
CA SER A 456 19.08 -21.04 -12.82
C SER A 456 18.23 -20.16 -11.91
N GLN A 457 17.99 -20.59 -10.66
CA GLN A 457 17.31 -19.78 -9.65
C GLN A 457 18.11 -18.54 -9.28
N THR A 458 19.42 -18.69 -9.10
CA THR A 458 20.31 -17.57 -8.76
C THR A 458 20.28 -16.52 -9.86
N LEU A 459 20.45 -16.92 -11.12
CA LEU A 459 20.31 -16.01 -12.25
C LEU A 459 18.92 -15.35 -12.30
N LEU A 460 17.85 -16.10 -12.05
CA LEU A 460 16.50 -15.57 -12.04
C LEU A 460 16.29 -14.50 -10.96
N HIS A 461 16.77 -14.76 -9.75
CA HIS A 461 16.73 -13.83 -8.61
C HIS A 461 17.56 -12.56 -8.88
N GLU A 462 18.83 -12.71 -9.24
CA GLU A 462 19.72 -11.58 -9.47
C GLU A 462 19.29 -10.70 -10.65
N ILE A 463 18.74 -11.31 -11.70
CA ILE A 463 18.15 -10.52 -12.80
C ILE A 463 16.94 -9.73 -12.30
N GLY A 464 16.18 -10.22 -11.32
CA GLY A 464 15.10 -9.44 -10.69
C GLY A 464 15.59 -8.13 -10.09
N HIS A 465 16.69 -8.17 -9.32
CA HIS A 465 17.33 -6.94 -8.82
C HIS A 465 17.78 -6.02 -9.94
N ALA A 466 18.35 -6.55 -11.03
CA ALA A 466 18.74 -5.76 -12.20
C ALA A 466 17.54 -5.15 -12.97
N LEU A 467 16.31 -5.51 -12.59
CA LEU A 467 15.07 -4.94 -13.11
C LEU A 467 14.38 -4.00 -12.11
N GLY A 468 14.93 -3.80 -10.91
CA GLY A 468 14.36 -2.91 -9.89
C GLY A 468 13.50 -3.62 -8.85
N PHE A 469 13.64 -4.93 -8.66
CA PHE A 469 13.03 -5.64 -7.54
C PHE A 469 13.97 -5.65 -6.33
N ALA A 470 13.40 -5.50 -5.16
CA ALA A 470 14.05 -5.69 -3.87
C ALA A 470 13.77 -7.12 -3.35
N ASP A 471 14.47 -7.51 -2.28
CA ASP A 471 14.13 -8.71 -1.54
C ASP A 471 12.71 -8.61 -0.94
N THR A 472 11.97 -9.73 -0.93
CA THR A 472 10.65 -9.84 -0.31
C THR A 472 10.66 -10.83 0.87
N SER A 473 9.70 -10.69 1.78
CA SER A 473 9.45 -11.63 2.89
C SER A 473 8.67 -12.89 2.45
N ASP A 474 8.21 -12.95 1.19
CA ASP A 474 7.50 -14.10 0.64
C ASP A 474 8.44 -15.26 0.33
N GLN A 475 8.36 -16.34 1.10
CA GLN A 475 9.24 -17.51 0.98
C GLN A 475 9.04 -18.32 -0.31
N ALA A 476 7.93 -18.11 -1.03
CA ALA A 476 7.66 -18.76 -2.31
C ALA A 476 8.20 -17.96 -3.51
N SER A 477 8.37 -16.64 -3.35
CA SER A 477 8.87 -15.74 -4.39
C SER A 477 10.34 -15.99 -4.69
N VAL A 478 10.71 -15.92 -5.97
CA VAL A 478 12.13 -16.00 -6.35
C VAL A 478 12.95 -14.87 -5.74
N MET A 479 12.33 -13.72 -5.45
CA MET A 479 12.95 -12.55 -4.81
C MET A 479 13.02 -12.66 -3.28
N TYR A 480 12.74 -13.82 -2.69
CA TYR A 480 13.04 -14.03 -1.27
C TYR A 480 14.57 -14.01 -1.04
N TYR A 481 15.03 -13.26 -0.03
CA TYR A 481 16.46 -13.08 0.27
C TYR A 481 17.26 -14.39 0.43
N ALA A 482 16.60 -15.50 0.80
CA ALA A 482 17.23 -16.81 0.99
C ALA A 482 16.80 -17.82 -0.08
N LEU A 483 17.71 -18.13 -1.00
CA LEU A 483 17.49 -19.07 -2.09
C LEU A 483 17.52 -20.51 -1.59
N GLY A 484 16.42 -21.23 -1.83
CA GLY A 484 16.24 -22.61 -1.41
C GLY A 484 15.36 -23.43 -2.36
N ALA A 485 14.83 -24.55 -1.86
CA ALA A 485 14.04 -25.46 -2.67
C ALA A 485 12.64 -24.94 -3.04
N ASN A 486 12.14 -23.93 -2.33
CA ASN A 486 10.74 -23.46 -2.41
C ASN A 486 10.54 -22.32 -3.43
N ASN A 487 11.59 -21.62 -3.83
CA ASN A 487 11.54 -20.35 -4.55
C ASN A 487 12.41 -20.36 -5.82
N ARG A 488 12.23 -21.38 -6.66
CA ARG A 488 13.07 -21.61 -7.86
C ARG A 488 12.51 -21.07 -9.17
N SER A 489 11.32 -20.49 -9.12
CA SER A 489 10.55 -20.03 -10.26
C SER A 489 9.83 -18.75 -9.88
N LEU A 490 9.45 -17.94 -10.88
CA LEU A 490 8.57 -16.81 -10.65
C LEU A 490 7.21 -17.29 -10.11
N ASP A 491 6.75 -16.67 -9.04
CA ASP A 491 5.43 -16.90 -8.48
C ASP A 491 4.47 -15.73 -8.76
N THR A 492 3.32 -15.70 -8.08
CA THR A 492 2.33 -14.63 -8.22
C THR A 492 2.84 -13.28 -7.73
N THR A 493 3.66 -13.27 -6.68
CA THR A 493 4.28 -12.08 -6.10
C THR A 493 5.23 -11.46 -7.12
N ASP A 494 6.10 -12.27 -7.74
CA ASP A 494 7.04 -11.81 -8.77
C ASP A 494 6.33 -11.27 -10.03
N ILE A 495 5.31 -12.00 -10.51
CA ILE A 495 4.56 -11.64 -11.73
C ILE A 495 3.76 -10.35 -11.53
N SER A 496 3.12 -10.18 -10.37
CA SER A 496 2.34 -8.99 -10.06
C SER A 496 3.23 -7.75 -9.88
N GLY A 497 4.38 -7.88 -9.23
CA GLY A 497 5.40 -6.83 -9.15
C GLY A 497 5.89 -6.40 -10.53
N GLY A 498 6.20 -7.36 -11.41
CA GLY A 498 6.68 -7.07 -12.77
C GLY A 498 5.62 -6.39 -13.63
N THR A 499 4.36 -6.80 -13.46
CA THR A 499 3.21 -6.16 -14.13
C THR A 499 3.01 -4.74 -13.63
N SER A 500 3.14 -4.50 -12.33
CA SER A 500 2.97 -3.17 -11.73
C SER A 500 4.10 -2.22 -12.13
N LEU A 501 5.35 -2.70 -12.16
CA LEU A 501 6.52 -1.86 -12.46
C LEU A 501 6.66 -1.52 -13.95
N TYR A 502 6.34 -2.48 -14.84
CA TYR A 502 6.57 -2.34 -16.29
C TYR A 502 5.30 -2.36 -17.16
N GLY A 503 4.12 -2.53 -16.56
CA GLY A 503 2.84 -2.64 -17.27
C GLY A 503 2.51 -4.06 -17.76
N GLY A 504 3.41 -5.03 -17.50
CA GLY A 504 3.29 -6.44 -17.87
C GLY A 504 3.37 -6.68 -19.37
N ALA A 505 3.47 -7.96 -19.77
CA ALA A 505 3.26 -8.31 -21.16
C ALA A 505 1.78 -8.04 -21.49
N THR A 506 1.46 -6.92 -22.14
CA THR A 506 0.23 -6.86 -22.92
C THR A 506 0.33 -7.99 -23.92
N ASN A 507 -0.29 -9.13 -23.58
CA ASN A 507 -0.38 -10.26 -24.46
C ASN A 507 -1.15 -9.75 -25.68
N LEU A 508 -0.41 -9.37 -26.72
CA LEU A 508 -0.99 -9.08 -28.03
C LEU A 508 -1.88 -10.28 -28.45
N ALA A 509 -1.58 -11.48 -27.95
CA ALA A 509 -2.40 -12.68 -28.01
C ALA A 509 -3.75 -12.59 -27.25
N GLN A 510 -3.81 -12.02 -26.03
CA GLN A 510 -5.06 -11.80 -25.28
C GLN A 510 -5.88 -10.66 -25.87
N LEU A 511 -5.25 -9.59 -26.38
CA LEU A 511 -5.95 -8.55 -27.13
C LEU A 511 -6.51 -9.10 -28.45
N THR A 512 -5.75 -9.96 -29.16
CA THR A 512 -6.22 -10.66 -30.36
C THR A 512 -7.37 -11.62 -30.05
N GLN A 513 -7.32 -12.33 -28.91
CA GLN A 513 -8.38 -13.23 -28.47
C GLN A 513 -9.63 -12.47 -27.99
N ALA A 514 -9.46 -11.30 -27.36
CA ALA A 514 -10.55 -10.39 -27.00
C ALA A 514 -11.20 -9.75 -28.24
N THR A 515 -10.41 -9.37 -29.26
CA THR A 515 -10.95 -8.88 -30.54
C THR A 515 -11.61 -10.00 -31.37
N ALA A 516 -11.11 -11.24 -31.27
CA ALA A 516 -11.74 -12.40 -31.92
C ALA A 516 -13.03 -12.85 -31.19
N ALA A 517 -13.10 -12.66 -29.86
CA ALA A 517 -14.31 -12.88 -29.08
C ALA A 517 -15.37 -11.79 -29.35
N PHE A 518 -14.94 -10.55 -29.66
CA PHE A 518 -15.85 -9.46 -30.04
C PHE A 518 -16.43 -9.62 -31.45
N ASP A 519 -15.72 -10.29 -32.37
CA ASP A 519 -16.18 -10.53 -33.75
C ASP A 519 -16.94 -11.86 -33.97
N SER A 520 -16.92 -12.79 -33.00
CA SER A 520 -17.55 -14.13 -33.13
C SER A 520 -18.84 -14.36 -32.35
N SER A 521 -19.37 -13.38 -31.62
CA SER A 521 -20.71 -13.47 -31.01
C SER A 521 -21.67 -12.42 -31.57
N GLY A 522 -21.91 -12.48 -32.87
CA GLY A 522 -23.16 -12.00 -33.44
C GLY A 522 -24.33 -12.86 -32.97
N SER A 523 -24.81 -12.66 -31.74
CA SER A 523 -26.12 -13.12 -31.26
C SER A 523 -26.55 -12.39 -29.98
N SER A 524 -27.43 -11.40 -30.18
CA SER A 524 -28.43 -10.85 -29.26
C SER A 524 -28.01 -10.46 -27.84
N VAL A 525 -27.58 -9.20 -27.68
CA VAL A 525 -27.72 -8.46 -26.42
C VAL A 525 -29.09 -7.79 -26.42
N SER A 526 -30.11 -8.51 -25.95
CA SER A 526 -31.41 -7.94 -25.57
C SER A 526 -31.77 -8.44 -24.17
N SER A 527 -31.13 -7.87 -23.15
CA SER A 527 -31.70 -7.67 -21.81
C SER A 527 -30.61 -7.27 -20.82
N LEU A 528 -30.23 -5.99 -20.75
CA LEU A 528 -29.59 -5.38 -19.56
C LEU A 528 -29.48 -3.85 -19.61
N VAL A 529 -30.29 -3.15 -20.43
CA VAL A 529 -30.42 -1.69 -20.33
C VAL A 529 -31.89 -1.34 -20.13
N ALA A 530 -32.28 -1.18 -18.88
CA ALA A 530 -33.37 -0.30 -18.49
C ALA A 530 -33.18 0.14 -17.03
N ALA A 531 -33.27 1.47 -16.86
CA ALA A 531 -33.45 2.22 -15.62
C ALA A 531 -32.20 2.54 -14.79
N ASN A 532 -31.47 3.59 -15.16
CA ASN A 532 -31.54 4.87 -14.42
C ASN A 532 -30.80 6.00 -15.16
N ASP A 533 -31.57 6.82 -15.87
CA ASP A 533 -31.43 8.27 -16.09
C ASP A 533 -32.50 8.58 -17.16
N ASP A 534 -33.45 9.48 -16.99
CA ASP A 534 -33.35 10.80 -16.39
C ASP A 534 -34.78 11.30 -16.14
N ALA A 535 -35.08 11.80 -14.94
CA ALA A 535 -36.35 12.45 -14.63
C ALA A 535 -36.13 13.69 -13.76
N GLN A 536 -35.29 14.60 -14.24
CA GLN A 536 -35.36 16.02 -13.89
C GLN A 536 -35.91 16.83 -15.08
N THR A 537 -37.23 16.83 -15.27
CA THR A 537 -37.91 17.99 -15.88
C THR A 537 -39.32 18.13 -15.35
N SER A 538 -39.48 19.00 -14.35
CA SER A 538 -40.74 19.68 -14.07
C SER A 538 -40.75 20.99 -14.86
N THR A 539 -41.63 21.11 -15.88
CA THR A 539 -42.43 22.32 -16.15
C THR A 539 -43.46 22.09 -17.27
N LEU A 540 -44.73 22.07 -16.87
CA LEU A 540 -45.94 22.68 -17.44
C LEU A 540 -46.09 22.96 -18.97
N LEU A 541 -47.22 22.42 -19.48
CA LEU A 541 -48.26 23.08 -20.31
C LEU A 541 -47.94 23.59 -21.74
N ALA A 542 -48.51 22.93 -22.75
CA ALA A 542 -49.66 23.40 -23.55
C ALA A 542 -49.64 22.94 -25.02
N ALA A 543 -50.69 22.17 -25.37
CA ALA A 543 -51.57 22.25 -26.54
C ALA A 543 -51.05 22.41 -28.00
N SER A 544 -51.75 21.66 -28.85
CA SER A 544 -51.93 21.75 -30.32
C SER A 544 -50.79 21.19 -31.17
N GLY A 545 -50.99 20.29 -32.13
CA GLY A 545 -52.19 20.03 -32.92
C GLY A 545 -51.99 20.55 -34.34
N HIS A 546 -51.19 19.83 -35.14
CA HIS A 546 -51.44 19.43 -36.53
C HIS A 546 -50.21 18.78 -37.15
#